data_AF-A0A3T0E647-F1
#
_entry.id   AF-A0A3T0E647-F1
#
_cell.length_a   1.000
_cell.length_b   1.000
_cell.length_c   1.000
_cell.angle_alpha   90.00
_cell.angle_beta   90.00
_cell.angle_gamma   90.00
#
_symmetry.space_group_name_H-M   'P 1'
#
loop_
_entity.id
_entity.type
_entity.pdbx_description
1 polymer ?
#
loop_
_entity_poly.entity_id
_entity_poly.type
_entity_poly.pdbx_seq_one_letter_code
_entity_poly.pdbx_strand_id
1 'polypeptide(L)'
;MIDLRGAIVRGGSLTQKHVGPNGKFRLPTFGASVQTIVSHRGLAAERELIEFLGLARLMQIYDGVDPSFPEAVEIARILSVPITSFVPIDPGSMRELDIAYAELLYAAAPLSPGQRAALAAHVTDLAEDLRTGKPDRMASAQEQYGNHLNEGAGHE
;
A
#
# COMPACT_ATOMS: atom_id res chain seq x y z
N MET A 1 -17.13 -15.40 47.09
CA MET A 1 -15.98 -14.56 46.69
C MET A 1 -15.80 -14.80 45.20
N ILE A 2 -16.14 -13.81 44.39
CA ILE A 2 -16.10 -13.86 42.92
C ILE A 2 -14.71 -13.37 42.51
N ASP A 3 -14.07 -14.05 41.57
CA ASP A 3 -13.04 -13.41 40.76
C ASP A 3 -13.34 -13.66 39.28
N LEU A 4 -13.35 -12.58 38.52
CA LEU A 4 -13.92 -12.42 37.18
C LEU A 4 -12.85 -11.75 36.32
N ARG A 5 -12.62 -12.32 35.12
CA ARG A 5 -12.02 -11.68 33.93
C ARG A 5 -10.51 -11.46 34.04
N GLY A 6 -9.70 -11.63 33.00
CA GLY A 6 -9.97 -11.69 31.57
C GLY A 6 -8.78 -11.03 30.88
N ALA A 7 -8.45 -11.52 29.68
CA ALA A 7 -7.48 -10.97 28.73
C ALA A 7 -6.02 -10.91 29.21
N ILE A 8 -5.14 -11.57 28.46
CA ILE A 8 -3.89 -11.01 27.88
C ILE A 8 -3.04 -12.17 27.32
N VAL A 9 -2.98 -12.17 25.98
CA VAL A 9 -1.80 -12.41 25.14
C VAL A 9 -1.05 -13.74 25.30
N ARG A 10 -1.18 -14.60 24.28
CA ARG A 10 -0.01 -15.32 23.74
C ARG A 10 0.00 -15.19 22.23
N GLY A 11 1.07 -14.56 21.73
CA GLY A 11 1.29 -14.28 20.32
C GLY A 11 1.24 -15.55 19.48
N GLY A 12 0.45 -15.47 18.40
CA GLY A 12 0.56 -16.36 17.27
C GLY A 12 1.86 -16.03 16.52
N SER A 13 2.80 -16.96 16.63
CA SER A 13 4.07 -17.02 15.92
C SER A 13 3.95 -16.62 14.44
N LEU A 14 4.80 -15.69 14.00
CA LEU A 14 5.01 -15.23 12.62
C LEU A 14 5.63 -16.29 11.68
N THR A 15 5.61 -17.58 12.04
CA THR A 15 6.26 -18.63 11.26
C THR A 15 5.41 -19.89 11.21
N GLN A 16 4.36 -19.93 10.38
CA GLN A 16 3.95 -21.15 9.67
C GLN A 16 2.69 -20.95 8.82
N LYS A 17 2.70 -21.58 7.63
CA LYS A 17 1.56 -21.83 6.70
C LYS A 17 1.28 -20.80 5.60
N HIS A 18 2.28 -20.53 4.76
CA HIS A 18 2.04 -20.19 3.35
C HIS A 18 2.76 -21.15 2.38
N VAL A 19 3.08 -22.36 2.83
CA VAL A 19 3.67 -23.42 2.01
C VAL A 19 2.55 -24.29 1.47
N GLY A 20 2.29 -24.21 0.16
CA GLY A 20 1.34 -25.13 -0.51
C GLY A 20 1.84 -26.59 -0.47
N PRO A 21 1.00 -27.57 -0.85
CA PRO A 21 1.36 -29.01 -0.82
C PRO A 21 2.63 -29.38 -1.62
N ASN A 22 3.16 -28.45 -2.42
CA ASN A 22 4.36 -28.62 -3.25
C ASN A 22 5.55 -27.73 -2.83
N GLY A 23 5.59 -27.20 -1.60
CA GLY A 23 6.73 -26.38 -1.14
C GLY A 23 6.76 -24.95 -1.71
N LYS A 24 5.79 -24.57 -2.55
CA LYS A 24 5.70 -23.23 -3.15
C LYS A 24 5.10 -22.23 -2.15
N PHE A 25 5.77 -21.10 -1.99
CA PHE A 25 5.24 -19.94 -1.27
C PHE A 25 3.98 -19.47 -2.00
N ARG A 26 2.83 -19.52 -1.34
CA ARG A 26 1.60 -18.93 -1.84
C ARG A 26 1.51 -17.52 -1.29
N LEU A 27 1.37 -16.55 -2.18
CA LEU A 27 1.00 -15.20 -1.75
C LEU A 27 -0.32 -15.28 -0.96
N PRO A 28 -0.42 -14.58 0.18
CA PRO A 28 -1.69 -14.46 0.89
C PRO A 28 -2.75 -13.89 -0.05
N THR A 29 -4.01 -14.34 0.11
CA THR A 29 -5.14 -13.74 -0.61
C THR A 29 -5.32 -12.28 -0.19
N PHE A 30 -5.99 -11.47 -1.02
CA PHE A 30 -6.30 -10.09 -0.69
C PHE A 30 -6.90 -9.96 0.73
N GLY A 31 -7.93 -10.75 1.01
CA GLY A 31 -8.59 -10.79 2.32
C GLY A 31 -7.66 -11.13 3.49
N ALA A 32 -6.75 -12.10 3.32
CA ALA A 32 -5.79 -12.47 4.36
C ALA A 32 -4.78 -11.34 4.65
N SER A 33 -4.34 -10.63 3.61
CA SER A 33 -3.48 -9.45 3.75
C SER A 33 -4.21 -8.31 4.48
N VAL A 34 -5.47 -8.03 4.13
CA VAL A 34 -6.29 -7.02 4.83
C VAL A 34 -6.44 -7.37 6.30
N GLN A 35 -6.85 -8.60 6.63
CA GLN A 35 -7.00 -9.05 8.02
C GLN A 35 -5.72 -8.88 8.83
N THR A 36 -4.58 -9.24 8.24
CA THR A 36 -3.26 -9.10 8.87
C THR A 36 -2.98 -7.63 9.18
N ILE A 37 -3.17 -6.74 8.22
CA ILE A 37 -2.88 -5.31 8.39
C ILE A 37 -3.86 -4.66 9.37
N VAL A 38 -5.16 -4.99 9.30
CA VAL A 38 -6.17 -4.53 10.27
C VAL A 38 -5.81 -4.96 11.68
N SER A 39 -5.35 -6.20 11.87
CA SER A 39 -4.91 -6.70 13.17
C SER A 39 -3.74 -5.91 13.76
N HIS A 40 -2.85 -5.39 12.91
CA HIS A 40 -1.75 -4.53 13.32
C HIS A 40 -2.17 -3.08 13.56
N ARG A 41 -3.08 -2.54 12.75
CA ARG A 41 -3.48 -1.13 12.83
C ARG A 41 -4.61 -0.85 13.83
N GLY A 42 -5.33 -1.90 14.24
CA GLY A 42 -6.31 -1.89 15.31
C GLY A 42 -7.70 -1.40 14.91
N LEU A 43 -8.56 -1.23 15.92
CA LEU A 43 -10.00 -0.99 15.77
C LEU A 43 -10.38 0.28 15.01
N ALA A 44 -9.50 1.29 14.96
CA ALA A 44 -9.75 2.51 14.19
C ALA A 44 -9.82 2.22 12.68
N ALA A 45 -8.88 1.43 12.17
CA ALA A 45 -8.86 1.01 10.77
C ALA A 45 -10.09 0.17 10.41
N GLU A 46 -10.44 -0.77 11.28
CA GLU A 46 -11.61 -1.61 11.08
C GLU A 46 -12.91 -0.80 11.02
N ARG A 47 -13.06 0.23 11.87
CA ARG A 47 -14.20 1.14 11.83
C ARG A 47 -14.27 1.93 10.53
N GLU A 48 -13.16 2.53 10.09
CA GLU A 48 -13.11 3.27 8.82
C GLU A 48 -13.45 2.36 7.62
N LEU A 49 -12.97 1.12 7.64
CA LEU A 49 -13.31 0.12 6.62
C LEU A 49 -14.80 -0.24 6.63
N ILE A 50 -15.40 -0.41 7.82
CA ILE A 50 -16.84 -0.67 7.96
C ILE A 50 -17.67 0.54 7.51
N GLU A 51 -17.23 1.76 7.78
CA GLU A 51 -17.91 2.98 7.33
C GLU A 51 -17.89 3.11 5.81
N PHE A 52 -16.77 2.77 5.17
CA PHE A 52 -16.63 2.84 3.71
C PHE A 52 -17.34 1.69 2.98
N LEU A 53 -17.13 0.44 3.41
CA LEU A 53 -17.61 -0.76 2.69
C LEU A 53 -18.96 -1.28 3.21
N GLY A 54 -19.27 -1.02 4.49
CA GLY A 54 -20.25 -1.77 5.25
C GLY A 54 -19.70 -3.11 5.78
N LEU A 55 -20.21 -3.53 6.95
CA LEU A 55 -19.77 -4.75 7.63
C LEU A 55 -19.92 -6.01 6.75
N ALA A 56 -21.05 -6.13 6.04
CA ALA A 56 -21.32 -7.29 5.19
C ALA A 56 -20.31 -7.44 4.05
N ARG A 57 -19.91 -6.32 3.42
CA ARG A 57 -18.93 -6.33 2.33
C ARG A 57 -17.52 -6.61 2.87
N LEU A 58 -17.17 -6.05 4.03
CA LEU A 58 -15.91 -6.35 4.70
C LEU A 58 -15.78 -7.85 5.02
N MET A 59 -16.84 -8.48 5.52
CA MET A 59 -16.87 -9.93 5.77
C MET A 59 -16.67 -10.76 4.49
N GLN A 60 -17.31 -10.37 3.37
CA GLN A 60 -17.07 -11.05 2.09
C GLN A 60 -15.61 -10.99 1.66
N ILE A 61 -14.95 -9.83 1.82
CA ILE A 61 -13.54 -9.66 1.50
C ILE A 61 -12.67 -10.53 2.41
N TYR A 62 -12.99 -10.60 3.70
CA TYR A 62 -12.34 -11.49 4.67
C TYR A 62 -12.50 -12.97 4.32
N ASP A 63 -13.65 -13.36 3.76
CA ASP A 63 -13.91 -14.73 3.28
C ASP A 63 -13.24 -15.02 1.91
N GLY A 64 -12.52 -14.05 1.35
CA GLY A 64 -11.72 -14.21 0.13
C GLY A 64 -12.41 -13.77 -1.16
N VAL A 65 -13.53 -13.04 -1.08
CA VAL A 65 -14.11 -12.38 -2.25
C VAL A 65 -13.23 -11.19 -2.65
N ASP A 66 -12.73 -11.20 -3.87
CA ASP A 66 -11.90 -10.09 -4.35
C ASP A 66 -12.69 -8.77 -4.40
N PRO A 67 -12.10 -7.66 -3.92
CA PRO A 67 -12.68 -6.35 -4.12
C PRO A 67 -12.55 -5.93 -5.59
N SER A 68 -13.43 -5.03 -5.99
CA SER A 68 -13.21 -4.22 -7.19
C SER A 68 -11.95 -3.34 -7.02
N PHE A 69 -11.39 -2.87 -8.13
CA PHE A 69 -10.19 -2.02 -8.07
C PHE A 69 -10.39 -0.73 -7.24
N PRO A 70 -11.51 0.02 -7.36
CA PRO A 70 -11.75 1.18 -6.51
C PRO A 70 -11.83 0.84 -5.01
N GLU A 71 -12.46 -0.30 -4.67
CA GLU A 71 -12.48 -0.78 -3.29
C GLU A 71 -11.05 -1.09 -2.79
N ALA A 72 -10.23 -1.74 -3.62
CA ALA A 72 -8.84 -2.05 -3.26
C ALA A 72 -7.99 -0.79 -3.02
N VAL A 73 -8.15 0.25 -3.85
CA VAL A 73 -7.48 1.55 -3.68
C VAL A 73 -7.86 2.19 -2.34
N GLU A 74 -9.16 2.20 -2.03
CA GLU A 74 -9.61 2.82 -0.78
C GLU A 74 -9.25 1.99 0.45
N ILE A 75 -9.27 0.66 0.36
CA ILE A 75 -8.77 -0.22 1.43
C ILE A 75 -7.28 0.02 1.67
N ALA A 76 -6.48 0.26 0.63
CA ALA A 76 -5.07 0.60 0.79
C ALA A 76 -4.87 1.97 1.45
N ARG A 77 -5.66 2.98 1.05
CA ARG A 77 -5.62 4.33 1.65
C ARG A 77 -6.08 4.33 3.11
N ILE A 78 -7.34 3.95 3.35
CA ILE A 78 -7.70 2.90 4.32
C ILE A 78 -6.67 2.63 5.36
N LEU A 79 -5.90 1.59 5.06
CA LEU A 79 -4.91 0.94 5.87
C LEU A 79 -3.54 1.63 5.86
N SER A 80 -3.39 2.73 5.11
CA SER A 80 -2.16 3.49 4.97
C SER A 80 -1.00 2.60 4.53
N VAL A 81 -1.26 1.86 3.46
CA VAL A 81 -0.28 1.00 2.79
C VAL A 81 -0.37 1.20 1.27
N PRO A 82 0.72 0.96 0.54
CA PRO A 82 0.71 0.84 -0.93
C PRO A 82 -0.33 -0.17 -1.42
N ILE A 83 -1.00 0.07 -2.56
CA ILE A 83 -1.95 -0.90 -3.14
C ILE A 83 -1.25 -2.18 -3.61
N THR A 84 0.04 -2.06 -3.96
CA THR A 84 0.95 -3.18 -4.24
C THR A 84 1.16 -4.13 -3.06
N SER A 85 0.76 -3.73 -1.84
CA SER A 85 0.67 -4.63 -0.68
C SER A 85 -0.37 -5.74 -0.86
N PHE A 86 -1.31 -5.56 -1.80
CA PHE A 86 -2.41 -6.50 -2.04
C PHE A 86 -2.46 -7.05 -3.45
N VAL A 87 -2.05 -6.26 -4.44
CA VAL A 87 -2.16 -6.61 -5.85
C VAL A 87 -0.77 -6.74 -6.45
N PRO A 88 -0.33 -7.94 -6.87
CA PRO A 88 0.91 -8.07 -7.62
C PRO A 88 0.78 -7.35 -8.98
N ILE A 89 1.84 -6.67 -9.40
CA ILE A 89 1.92 -6.07 -10.73
C ILE A 89 2.38 -7.16 -11.70
N ASP A 90 1.52 -7.47 -12.67
CA ASP A 90 1.92 -8.21 -13.87
C ASP A 90 2.41 -7.20 -14.92
N PRO A 91 3.71 -7.20 -15.28
CA PRO A 91 4.27 -6.25 -16.24
C PRO A 91 3.58 -6.35 -17.61
N GLY A 92 3.26 -5.20 -18.21
CA GLY A 92 2.57 -5.10 -19.49
C GLY A 92 1.05 -5.30 -19.41
N SER A 93 0.48 -5.49 -18.22
CA SER A 93 -0.98 -5.56 -18.05
C SER A 93 -1.61 -4.17 -18.15
N MET A 94 -2.85 -4.08 -18.65
CA MET A 94 -3.58 -2.80 -18.67
C MET A 94 -3.72 -2.16 -17.28
N ARG A 95 -3.71 -2.98 -16.22
CA ARG A 95 -3.84 -2.53 -14.81
C ARG A 95 -2.56 -1.95 -14.24
N GLU A 96 -1.41 -2.15 -14.90
CA GLU A 96 -0.12 -1.65 -14.44
C GLU A 96 -0.13 -0.12 -14.32
N LEU A 97 -0.72 0.57 -15.30
CA LEU A 97 -0.83 2.03 -15.27
C LEU A 97 -1.75 2.52 -14.13
N ASP A 98 -2.88 1.85 -13.92
CA ASP A 98 -3.82 2.18 -12.83
C ASP A 98 -3.17 2.01 -11.46
N ILE A 99 -2.39 0.93 -11.29
CA ILE A 99 -1.63 0.67 -10.06
C ILE A 99 -0.54 1.72 -9.88
N ALA A 100 0.24 2.02 -10.93
CA ALA A 100 1.29 3.04 -10.87
C ALA A 100 0.71 4.43 -10.51
N TYR A 101 -0.46 4.78 -11.04
CA TYR A 101 -1.13 6.03 -10.71
C TYR A 101 -1.60 6.05 -9.24
N ALA A 102 -2.22 4.98 -8.75
CA ALA A 102 -2.64 4.87 -7.35
C ALA A 102 -1.44 4.96 -6.38
N GLU A 103 -0.31 4.33 -6.72
CA GLU A 103 0.93 4.41 -5.94
C GLU A 103 1.52 5.84 -5.92
N LEU A 104 1.49 6.53 -7.07
CA LEU A 104 1.92 7.92 -7.14
C LEU A 104 1.07 8.81 -6.21
N LEU A 105 -0.25 8.62 -6.19
CA LEU A 105 -1.15 9.35 -5.30
C LEU A 105 -0.88 9.04 -3.83
N TYR A 106 -0.63 7.77 -3.49
CA TYR A 106 -0.26 7.34 -2.15
C TYR A 106 1.05 8.01 -1.70
N ALA A 107 2.10 7.95 -2.51
CA ALA A 107 3.39 8.57 -2.22
C ALA A 107 3.33 10.10 -2.14
N ALA A 108 2.43 10.73 -2.90
CA ALA A 108 2.25 12.19 -2.91
C ALA A 108 1.43 12.71 -1.72
N ALA A 109 0.62 11.87 -1.07
CA ALA A 109 -0.29 12.27 0.01
C ALA A 109 0.38 13.03 1.18
N PRO A 110 1.55 12.60 1.70
CA PRO A 110 2.22 13.32 2.80
C PRO A 110 3.05 14.53 2.34
N LEU A 111 3.22 14.76 1.04
CA LEU A 111 4.10 15.82 0.53
C LEU A 111 3.48 17.21 0.70
N SER A 112 4.32 18.23 0.88
CA SER A 112 3.89 19.64 0.82
C SER A 112 3.48 20.06 -0.60
N PRO A 113 2.74 21.18 -0.78
CA PRO A 113 2.39 21.68 -2.11
C PRO A 113 3.61 21.88 -3.03
N GLY A 114 4.72 22.41 -2.50
CA GLY A 114 5.95 22.61 -3.27
C GLY A 114 6.59 21.29 -3.72
N GLN A 115 6.62 20.28 -2.83
CA GLN A 115 7.12 18.94 -3.16
C GLN A 115 6.23 18.21 -4.16
N ARG A 116 4.90 18.38 -4.06
CA ARG A 116 3.97 17.84 -5.08
C ARG A 116 4.17 18.48 -6.44
N ALA A 117 4.41 19.79 -6.50
CA ALA A 117 4.71 20.48 -7.75
C ALA A 117 6.03 19.99 -8.37
N ALA A 118 7.07 19.79 -7.55
CA ALA A 118 8.34 19.22 -7.99
C ALA A 118 8.18 17.78 -8.52
N LEU A 119 7.40 16.94 -7.81
CA LEU A 119 7.09 15.58 -8.24
C LEU A 119 6.34 15.57 -9.58
N ALA A 120 5.35 16.44 -9.76
CA ALA A 120 4.59 16.54 -11.00
C ALA A 120 5.47 16.99 -12.19
N ALA A 121 6.37 17.94 -11.97
CA ALA A 121 7.36 18.34 -12.96
C ALA A 121 8.26 17.16 -13.34
N HIS A 122 8.77 16.41 -12.36
CA HIS A 122 9.62 15.25 -12.61
C HIS A 122 8.92 14.14 -13.40
N VAL A 123 7.66 13.84 -13.09
CA VAL A 123 6.86 12.85 -13.85
C VAL A 123 6.64 13.32 -15.29
N THR A 124 6.45 14.64 -15.50
CA THR A 124 6.29 15.22 -16.84
C THR A 124 7.58 15.15 -17.65
N ASP A 125 8.73 15.49 -17.03
CA ASP A 125 10.05 15.39 -17.65
C ASP A 125 10.37 13.94 -18.02
N LEU A 126 10.08 12.99 -17.13
CA LEU A 126 10.23 11.56 -17.39
C LEU A 126 9.39 11.10 -18.60
N ALA A 127 8.14 11.54 -18.69
CA ALA A 127 7.28 11.21 -19.82
C ALA A 127 7.84 11.75 -21.15
N GLU A 128 8.44 12.95 -21.13
CA GLU A 128 9.06 13.58 -22.30
C GLU A 128 10.37 12.88 -22.70
N ASP A 129 11.21 12.50 -21.74
CA ASP A 129 12.45 11.75 -21.97
C ASP A 129 12.16 10.36 -22.57
N LEU A 130 11.11 9.68 -22.08
CA LEU A 130 10.63 8.42 -22.65
C LEU A 130 10.09 8.59 -24.07
N ARG A 131 9.32 9.65 -24.33
CA ARG A 131 8.79 9.98 -25.67
C ARG A 131 9.89 10.26 -26.68
N THR A 132 11.00 10.86 -26.24
CA THR A 132 12.11 11.27 -27.11
C THR A 132 13.26 10.26 -27.17
N GLY A 133 13.18 9.15 -26.42
CA GLY A 133 14.16 8.07 -26.44
C GLY A 133 15.50 8.42 -25.79
N LYS A 134 15.51 9.32 -24.79
CA LYS A 134 16.73 9.76 -24.07
C LYS A 134 16.66 9.43 -22.57
N PRO A 135 16.65 8.13 -22.19
CA PRO A 135 16.56 7.72 -20.78
C PRO A 135 17.82 8.03 -19.94
N ASP A 136 18.95 8.38 -20.57
CA ASP A 136 20.25 8.52 -19.86
C ASP A 136 20.35 9.75 -18.93
N ARG A 137 19.36 10.67 -18.91
CA ARG A 137 19.26 11.71 -17.88
C ARG A 137 18.83 11.19 -16.51
N MET A 138 18.40 9.93 -16.44
CA MET A 138 17.88 9.31 -15.21
C MET A 138 18.96 9.02 -14.15
N ALA A 139 20.20 8.70 -14.56
CA ALA A 139 21.28 8.35 -13.62
C ALA A 139 21.78 9.55 -12.80
N SER A 140 21.73 10.76 -13.37
CA SER A 140 22.20 11.99 -12.74
C SER A 140 21.13 12.69 -11.88
N ALA A 141 19.85 12.38 -12.06
CA ALA A 141 18.76 12.93 -11.24
C ALA A 141 18.62 12.22 -9.87
N GLN A 142 18.87 10.90 -9.80
CA GLN A 142 18.79 10.15 -8.54
C GLN A 142 19.80 10.66 -7.48
N GLU A 143 20.98 11.14 -7.90
CA GLU A 143 21.99 11.71 -7.00
C GLU A 143 21.62 13.13 -6.50
N GLN A 144 20.84 13.90 -7.25
CA GLN A 144 20.47 15.27 -6.88
C GLN A 144 19.24 15.35 -5.97
N TYR A 145 18.26 14.46 -6.15
CA TYR A 145 17.04 14.47 -5.33
C TYR A 145 17.17 13.76 -3.98
N GLY A 146 18.14 12.84 -3.82
CA GLY A 146 18.46 12.24 -2.52
C GLY A 146 18.97 13.26 -1.48
N ASN A 147 19.59 14.35 -1.95
CA ASN A 147 20.07 15.42 -1.07
C ASN A 147 18.96 16.41 -0.68
N HIS A 148 18.03 16.74 -1.59
CA HIS A 148 16.98 17.73 -1.32
C HIS A 148 15.83 17.23 -0.43
N LEU A 149 15.65 15.92 -0.26
CA LEU A 149 14.65 15.36 0.65
C LEU A 149 15.14 15.28 2.12
N ASN A 150 16.44 15.48 2.37
CA ASN A 150 17.04 15.39 3.70
C ASN A 150 17.29 16.76 4.37
N GLU A 151 17.22 17.86 3.61
CA GLU A 151 17.51 19.22 4.12
C GLU A 151 16.34 19.88 4.90
N GLY A 152 15.21 19.20 5.04
CA GLY A 152 14.04 19.70 5.78
C GLY A 152 13.89 19.19 7.22
N ALA A 153 14.75 18.28 7.68
CA ALA A 153 14.60 17.58 8.96
C ALA A 153 15.63 18.00 10.03
N GLY A 154 16.12 19.24 9.97
CA GLY A 154 17.02 19.75 10.99
C GLY A 154 17.10 21.26 10.97
N HIS A 155 16.22 21.91 11.71
CA HIS A 155 16.53 23.13 12.45
C HIS A 155 15.50 23.26 13.58
N GLU A 156 15.96 22.97 14.80
CA GLU A 156 15.40 23.44 16.06
C GLU A 156 15.40 24.98 16.13
#